data_AF-A0A316VH83-F1
#
_entry.id   AF-A0A316VH83-F1
#
_cell.length_a   1.000
_cell.length_b   1.000
_cell.length_c   1.000
_cell.angle_alpha   90.00
_cell.angle_beta   90.00
_cell.angle_gamma   90.00
#
_symmetry.space_group_name_H-M   'P 1'
#
loop_
_entity.id
_entity.type
_entity.pdbx_description
1 polymer ?
#
loop_
_entity_poly.entity_id
_entity_poly.type
_entity_poly.pdbx_seq_one_letter_code
_entity_poly.pdbx_strand_id
1 'polypeptide(L)'
;MQLCHLFILLFFLNSLLLTHATGSSPRPPSSQPKQFIRSKTISVEKAIKRRNKEEKKYQFHQVVRKDASLNGLWAGHSGQSEWMDMQARRRIAIANVKRHDLASRLLRENGEVSDVLHGTSQNLKKIPEHLSIEMEKVRKASKWSIALAKTHDEDGRRYFEKHHRKLDKYHRIINGDTSPTSSSWSSSSDESDGQGKSKRRKN
;
A
#
# COMPACT_ATOMS: atom_id res chain seq x y z
N MET A 1 4.17 37.35 13.69
CA MET A 1 3.54 36.85 14.94
C MET A 1 2.09 36.39 14.77
N GLN A 2 1.27 37.00 13.89
CA GLN A 2 -0.16 36.63 13.73
C GLN A 2 -0.41 35.19 13.21
N LEU A 3 0.49 34.61 12.41
CA LEU A 3 0.34 33.24 11.89
C LEU A 3 0.46 32.14 12.96
N CYS A 4 1.24 32.37 14.03
CA CYS A 4 1.34 31.42 15.15
C CYS A 4 0.02 31.30 15.92
N HIS A 5 -0.72 32.40 16.08
CA HIS A 5 -2.02 32.37 16.76
C HIS A 5 -3.07 31.58 15.97
N LEU A 6 -2.98 31.59 14.64
CA LEU A 6 -3.90 30.86 13.76
C LEU A 6 -3.70 29.33 13.86
N PHE A 7 -2.45 28.88 13.97
CA PHE A 7 -2.13 27.45 14.21
C PHE A 7 -2.55 26.98 15.60
N ILE A 8 -2.36 27.81 16.63
CA ILE A 8 -2.79 27.49 17.99
C ILE A 8 -4.32 27.37 18.05
N LEU A 9 -5.06 28.30 17.42
CA LEU A 9 -6.52 28.23 17.33
C LEU A 9 -7.02 26.98 16.60
N LEU A 10 -6.41 26.62 15.47
CA LEU A 10 -6.74 25.38 14.74
C LEU A 10 -6.48 24.11 15.55
N PHE A 11 -5.46 24.11 16.42
CA PHE A 11 -5.16 22.98 17.28
C PHE A 11 -6.19 22.82 18.42
N PHE A 12 -6.63 23.93 19.02
CA PHE A 12 -7.69 23.93 20.04
C PHE A 12 -9.07 23.57 19.46
N LEU A 13 -9.41 24.05 18.26
CA LEU A 13 -10.67 23.72 17.58
C LEU A 13 -10.78 22.22 17.24
N ASN A 14 -9.70 21.60 16.78
CA ASN A 14 -9.67 20.15 16.52
C ASN A 14 -9.77 19.31 17.82
N SER A 15 -9.27 19.85 18.93
CA SER A 15 -9.32 19.17 20.24
C SER A 15 -10.74 19.22 20.84
N LEU A 16 -11.46 20.34 20.70
CA LEU A 16 -12.84 20.47 21.17
C LEU A 16 -13.84 19.61 20.38
N LEU A 17 -13.63 19.45 19.06
CA LEU A 17 -14.47 18.60 18.21
C LEU A 17 -14.33 17.11 18.55
N LEU A 18 -13.21 16.69 19.14
CA LEU A 18 -12.96 15.29 19.51
C LEU A 18 -13.60 14.90 20.85
N THR A 19 -13.81 15.86 21.76
CA THR A 19 -14.34 15.59 23.11
C THR A 19 -15.87 15.51 23.19
N HIS A 20 -16.60 16.10 22.25
CA HIS A 20 -18.08 16.04 22.26
C HIS A 20 -18.68 14.75 21.66
N ALA A 21 -17.86 13.82 21.15
CA ALA A 21 -18.33 12.54 20.61
C ALA A 21 -18.50 11.42 21.67
N THR A 22 -18.36 11.74 22.96
CA THR A 22 -18.53 10.77 24.07
C THR A 22 -19.57 11.24 25.09
N GLY A 23 -20.70 11.77 24.61
CA GLY A 23 -21.90 11.95 25.41
C GLY A 23 -22.67 10.63 25.53
N SER A 24 -22.56 10.00 26.70
CA SER A 24 -23.31 8.82 27.12
C SER A 24 -24.83 9.08 27.14
N SER A 25 -25.57 8.42 26.25
CA SER A 25 -27.04 8.36 26.27
C SER A 25 -27.50 7.02 26.87
N PRO A 26 -28.50 7.02 27.79
CA PRO A 26 -28.93 5.80 28.47
C PRO A 26 -29.77 4.91 27.56
N ARG A 27 -29.56 3.60 27.74
CA ARG A 27 -30.08 2.49 26.94
C ARG A 27 -31.50 2.11 27.36
N PRO A 28 -32.49 2.01 26.44
CA PRO A 28 -33.69 1.21 26.70
C PRO A 28 -33.42 -0.26 26.32
N PRO A 29 -33.95 -1.24 27.08
CA PRO A 29 -33.86 -2.65 26.71
C PRO A 29 -35.07 -3.06 25.86
N SER A 30 -34.85 -3.81 24.78
CA SER A 30 -35.70 -4.96 24.41
C SER A 30 -35.27 -5.58 23.07
N SER A 31 -35.00 -6.89 23.15
CA SER A 31 -35.30 -7.95 22.18
C SER A 31 -35.41 -7.60 20.69
N GLN A 32 -34.41 -8.01 19.88
CA GLN A 32 -34.60 -8.83 18.68
C GLN A 32 -33.27 -9.53 18.29
N PRO A 33 -33.23 -10.87 18.11
CA PRO A 33 -32.13 -11.55 17.46
C PRO A 33 -32.34 -11.49 15.94
N LYS A 34 -31.71 -10.50 15.28
CA LYS A 34 -31.48 -10.51 13.82
C LYS A 34 -29.99 -10.30 13.55
N GLN A 35 -29.18 -11.28 13.97
CA GLN A 35 -27.85 -11.47 13.41
C GLN A 35 -27.99 -12.21 12.08
N PHE A 36 -28.31 -11.52 10.98
CA PHE A 36 -28.08 -12.08 9.64
C PHE A 36 -27.60 -10.97 8.69
N ILE A 37 -26.29 -11.01 8.45
CA ILE A 37 -25.57 -10.54 7.26
C ILE A 37 -25.83 -9.07 6.88
N ARG A 38 -25.15 -8.14 7.56
CA ARG A 38 -24.78 -6.85 6.95
C ARG A 38 -23.81 -7.13 5.81
N SER A 39 -24.34 -7.42 4.62
CA SER A 39 -23.54 -7.43 3.40
C SER A 39 -22.96 -6.02 3.26
N LYS A 40 -21.65 -5.89 3.43
CA LYS A 40 -20.92 -4.64 3.17
C LYS A 40 -20.92 -4.43 1.66
N THR A 41 -22.02 -3.97 1.09
CA THR A 41 -22.07 -3.53 -0.30
C THR A 41 -21.10 -2.37 -0.42
N ILE A 42 -19.98 -2.61 -1.12
CA ILE A 42 -19.01 -1.58 -1.44
C ILE A 42 -19.72 -0.67 -2.44
N SER A 43 -19.81 0.63 -2.15
CA SER A 43 -20.35 1.58 -3.13
C SER A 43 -19.54 1.54 -4.42
N VAL A 44 -20.19 1.75 -5.57
CA VAL A 44 -19.54 1.72 -6.89
C VAL A 44 -18.30 2.62 -6.92
N GLU A 45 -18.38 3.83 -6.36
CA GLU A 45 -17.23 4.75 -6.28
C GLU A 45 -16.03 4.16 -5.51
N LYS A 46 -16.30 3.48 -4.38
CA LYS A 46 -15.27 2.80 -3.59
C LYS A 46 -14.70 1.59 -4.33
N ALA A 47 -15.52 0.89 -5.13
CA ALA A 47 -15.07 -0.20 -5.99
C ALA A 47 -14.15 0.32 -7.11
N ILE A 48 -14.49 1.44 -7.77
CA ILE A 48 -13.63 2.11 -8.77
C ILE A 48 -12.27 2.48 -8.16
N LYS A 49 -12.27 3.14 -6.99
CA LYS A 49 -11.03 3.52 -6.29
C LYS A 49 -10.18 2.29 -5.95
N ARG A 50 -10.80 1.21 -5.49
CA ARG A 50 -10.10 -0.05 -5.15
C ARG A 50 -9.57 -0.77 -6.40
N ARG A 51 -10.34 -0.85 -7.49
CA ARG A 51 -9.90 -1.38 -8.78
C ARG A 51 -8.66 -0.65 -9.27
N ASN A 52 -8.72 0.68 -9.33
CA ASN A 52 -7.60 1.49 -9.82
C ASN A 52 -6.35 1.32 -8.92
N LYS A 53 -6.52 1.15 -7.60
CA LYS A 53 -5.41 0.86 -6.69
C LYS A 53 -4.81 -0.53 -6.96
N GLU A 54 -5.64 -1.54 -7.17
CA GLU A 54 -5.18 -2.90 -7.40
C GLU A 54 -4.50 -3.05 -8.77
N GLU A 55 -5.03 -2.38 -9.80
CA GLU A 55 -4.45 -2.30 -11.14
C GLU A 55 -3.05 -1.67 -11.09
N LYS A 56 -2.92 -0.52 -10.40
CA LYS A 56 -1.61 0.13 -10.21
C LYS A 56 -0.61 -0.77 -9.50
N LYS A 57 -1.03 -1.54 -8.49
CA LYS A 57 -0.16 -2.51 -7.81
C LYS A 57 0.28 -3.64 -8.74
N TYR A 58 -0.66 -4.17 -9.52
CA TYR A 58 -0.39 -5.23 -10.49
C TYR A 58 0.65 -4.77 -11.53
N GLN A 59 0.42 -3.62 -12.16
CA GLN A 59 1.34 -3.02 -13.12
C GLN A 59 2.70 -2.71 -12.50
N PHE A 60 2.71 -2.15 -11.28
CA PHE A 60 3.96 -1.87 -10.57
C PHE A 60 4.78 -3.14 -10.32
N HIS A 61 4.12 -4.23 -9.88
CA HIS A 61 4.78 -5.51 -9.67
C HIS A 61 5.33 -6.10 -10.97
N GLN A 62 4.57 -6.05 -12.07
CA GLN A 62 5.05 -6.50 -13.38
C GLN A 62 6.31 -5.75 -13.81
N VAL A 63 6.33 -4.42 -13.64
CA VAL A 63 7.49 -3.60 -13.96
C VAL A 63 8.69 -3.98 -13.09
N VAL A 64 8.51 -4.15 -11.78
CA VAL A 64 9.59 -4.55 -10.88
C VAL A 64 10.13 -5.95 -11.23
N ARG A 65 9.25 -6.91 -11.55
CA ARG A 65 9.65 -8.26 -11.98
C ARG A 65 10.43 -8.21 -13.30
N LYS A 66 9.98 -7.39 -14.27
CA LYS A 66 10.70 -7.16 -15.53
C LYS A 66 12.06 -6.52 -15.30
N ASP A 67 12.13 -5.50 -14.42
CA ASP A 67 13.39 -4.85 -14.04
C ASP A 67 14.37 -5.88 -13.43
N ALA A 68 13.89 -6.80 -12.58
CA ALA A 68 14.72 -7.87 -12.02
C ALA A 68 15.30 -8.78 -13.11
N SER A 69 14.48 -9.26 -14.04
CA SER A 69 14.96 -10.08 -15.17
C SER A 69 16.00 -9.34 -16.02
N LEU A 70 15.79 -8.06 -16.31
CA LEU A 70 16.74 -7.23 -17.06
C LEU A 70 18.07 -7.03 -16.34
N ASN A 71 18.08 -7.12 -15.00
CA ASN A 71 19.29 -7.09 -14.17
C ASN A 71 19.89 -8.48 -13.94
N GLY A 72 19.47 -9.48 -14.71
CA GLY A 72 19.97 -10.85 -14.61
C GLY A 72 19.44 -11.60 -13.38
N LEU A 73 18.38 -11.12 -12.72
CA LEU A 73 17.70 -11.79 -11.62
C LEU A 73 16.40 -12.44 -12.11
N TRP A 74 16.59 -13.54 -12.84
CA TRP A 74 15.51 -14.39 -13.37
C TRP A 74 14.85 -15.21 -12.25
N ALA A 75 13.73 -15.87 -12.58
CA ALA A 75 13.16 -16.87 -11.70
C ALA A 75 14.21 -17.93 -11.35
N GLY A 76 14.36 -18.23 -10.05
CA GLY A 76 15.36 -19.17 -9.54
C GLY A 76 16.59 -18.55 -8.91
N HIS A 77 16.75 -17.23 -8.97
CA HIS A 77 17.79 -16.51 -8.23
C HIS A 77 17.37 -16.28 -6.77
N SER A 78 18.18 -16.74 -5.82
CA SER A 78 17.89 -16.64 -4.38
C SER A 78 17.69 -15.20 -3.89
N GLY A 79 18.35 -14.23 -4.52
CA GLY A 79 18.20 -12.81 -4.19
C GLY A 79 17.07 -12.10 -4.94
N GLN A 80 16.31 -12.78 -5.80
CA GLN A 80 15.33 -12.13 -6.68
C GLN A 80 14.23 -11.40 -5.89
N SER A 81 13.59 -12.07 -4.94
CA SER A 81 12.49 -11.49 -4.15
C SER A 81 12.97 -10.27 -3.35
N GLU A 82 14.09 -10.41 -2.65
CA GLU A 82 14.68 -9.32 -1.87
C GLU A 82 15.06 -8.12 -2.76
N TRP A 83 15.68 -8.38 -3.91
CA TRP A 83 16.02 -7.34 -4.87
C TRP A 83 14.78 -6.63 -5.41
N MET A 84 13.71 -7.37 -5.73
CA MET A 84 12.44 -6.80 -6.17
C MET A 84 11.83 -5.89 -5.09
N ASP A 85 11.86 -6.31 -3.82
CA ASP A 85 11.38 -5.50 -2.70
C ASP A 85 12.21 -4.22 -2.51
N MET A 86 13.52 -4.29 -2.70
CA MET A 86 14.40 -3.12 -2.66
C MET A 86 14.14 -2.19 -3.84
N GLN A 87 13.98 -2.71 -5.06
CA GLN A 87 13.64 -1.92 -6.25
C GLN A 87 12.28 -1.23 -6.10
N ALA A 88 11.31 -1.92 -5.51
CA ALA A 88 10.01 -1.36 -5.18
C ALA A 88 10.15 -0.16 -4.23
N ARG A 89 10.91 -0.33 -3.13
CA ARG A 89 11.23 0.73 -2.17
C ARG A 89 11.97 1.89 -2.83
N ARG A 90 12.95 1.60 -3.70
CA ARG A 90 13.74 2.60 -4.43
C ARG A 90 12.86 3.45 -5.33
N ARG A 91 11.94 2.85 -6.09
CA ARG A 91 10.97 3.58 -6.94
C ARG A 91 10.06 4.50 -6.13
N ILE A 92 9.59 4.04 -4.96
CA ILE A 92 8.79 4.87 -4.05
C ILE A 92 9.61 6.06 -3.53
N ALA A 93 10.85 5.82 -3.12
CA ALA A 93 11.75 6.89 -2.66
C ALA A 93 12.01 7.93 -3.75
N ILE A 94 12.29 7.50 -4.99
CA ILE A 94 12.45 8.40 -6.14
C ILE A 94 11.19 9.22 -6.40
N ALA A 95 10.00 8.60 -6.32
CA ALA A 95 8.74 9.32 -6.50
C ALA A 95 8.51 10.38 -5.40
N ASN A 96 8.92 10.11 -4.16
CA ASN A 96 8.84 11.08 -3.06
C ASN A 96 9.81 12.24 -3.27
N VAL A 97 11.06 11.98 -3.66
CA VAL A 97 12.04 13.03 -4.03
C VAL A 97 11.43 13.95 -5.09
N LYS A 98 10.91 13.38 -6.18
CA LYS A 98 10.27 14.15 -7.27
C LYS A 98 9.07 14.97 -6.78
N ARG A 99 8.27 14.44 -5.84
CA ARG A 99 7.13 15.16 -5.29
C ARG A 99 7.56 16.38 -4.47
N HIS A 100 8.54 16.22 -3.58
CA HIS A 100 9.05 17.32 -2.77
C HIS A 100 9.75 18.38 -3.63
N ASP A 101 10.54 17.97 -4.62
CA ASP A 101 11.18 18.87 -5.58
C ASP A 101 10.18 19.64 -6.45
N LEU A 102 9.10 18.98 -6.88
CA LEU A 102 8.02 19.67 -7.61
C LEU A 102 7.28 20.65 -6.70
N ALA A 103 6.97 20.23 -5.47
CA ALA A 103 6.27 21.08 -4.51
C ALA A 103 7.08 22.32 -4.14
N SER A 104 8.41 22.20 -3.97
CA SER A 104 9.27 23.37 -3.74
C SER A 104 9.24 24.33 -4.94
N ARG A 105 9.26 23.80 -6.17
CA ARG A 105 9.16 24.62 -7.39
C ARG A 105 7.83 25.34 -7.55
N LEU A 106 6.73 24.71 -7.14
CA LEU A 106 5.39 25.32 -7.22
C LEU A 106 5.16 26.37 -6.13
N LEU A 107 5.82 26.25 -4.98
CA LEU A 107 5.68 27.14 -3.84
C LEU A 107 6.81 28.17 -3.73
N ARG A 108 7.46 28.51 -4.85
CA ARG A 108 8.61 29.44 -4.90
C ARG A 108 8.31 30.82 -4.30
N GLU A 109 7.07 31.28 -4.41
CA GLU A 109 6.62 32.56 -3.82
C GLU A 109 6.70 32.55 -2.28
N ASN A 110 6.58 31.36 -1.68
CA ASN A 110 6.76 31.14 -0.24
C ASN A 110 8.17 30.58 0.00
N GLY A 111 9.18 31.47 -0.04
CA GLY A 111 10.61 31.11 0.03
C GLY A 111 10.93 30.09 1.13
N GLU A 112 10.48 30.33 2.36
CA GLU A 112 10.72 29.41 3.49
C GLU A 112 10.17 27.99 3.25
N VAL A 113 8.94 27.88 2.75
CA VAL A 113 8.30 26.57 2.49
C VAL A 113 8.98 25.87 1.32
N SER A 114 9.32 26.61 0.28
CA SER A 114 10.08 26.11 -0.86
C SER A 114 11.43 25.54 -0.41
N ASP A 115 12.17 26.28 0.42
CA ASP A 115 13.50 25.87 0.89
C ASP A 115 13.45 24.62 1.77
N VAL A 116 12.46 24.52 2.68
CA VAL A 116 12.26 23.33 3.50
C VAL A 116 11.94 22.10 2.63
N LEU A 117 11.06 22.25 1.64
CA LEU A 117 10.71 21.16 0.72
C LEU A 117 11.89 20.75 -0.16
N HIS A 118 12.68 21.73 -0.63
CA HIS A 118 13.88 21.47 -1.40
C HIS A 118 14.93 20.74 -0.56
N GLY A 119 15.23 21.23 0.65
CA GLY A 119 16.14 20.57 1.59
C GLY A 119 15.68 19.15 1.94
N THR A 120 14.38 18.94 2.13
CA THR A 120 13.78 17.60 2.32
C THR A 120 14.02 16.70 1.11
N SER A 121 13.81 17.22 -0.11
CA SER A 121 14.08 16.49 -1.35
C SER A 121 15.54 16.06 -1.45
N GLN A 122 16.49 16.95 -1.14
CA GLN A 122 17.92 16.63 -1.14
C GLN A 122 18.28 15.55 -0.11
N ASN A 123 17.71 15.63 1.09
CA ASN A 123 17.92 14.60 2.11
C ASN A 123 17.38 13.23 1.68
N LEU A 124 16.22 13.21 1.02
CA LEU A 124 15.59 11.99 0.52
C LEU A 124 16.36 11.33 -0.63
N LYS A 125 17.24 12.05 -1.36
CA LYS A 125 18.07 11.46 -2.45
C LYS A 125 19.05 10.39 -1.97
N LYS A 126 19.46 10.44 -0.70
CA LYS A 126 20.37 9.45 -0.11
C LYS A 126 19.77 8.03 -0.04
N ILE A 127 18.45 7.94 0.10
CA ILE A 127 17.72 6.66 0.23
C ILE A 127 17.80 5.81 -1.06
N PRO A 128 17.44 6.31 -2.25
CA PRO A 128 17.52 5.52 -3.47
C PRO A 128 18.95 5.17 -3.88
N GLU A 129 19.94 5.98 -3.50
CA GLU A 129 21.37 5.68 -3.69
C GLU A 129 21.80 4.50 -2.82
N HIS A 130 21.51 4.55 -1.51
CA HIS A 130 21.78 3.45 -0.60
C HIS A 130 21.11 2.15 -1.05
N LEU A 131 19.82 2.21 -1.42
CA LEU A 131 19.11 1.04 -1.95
C LEU A 131 19.75 0.49 -3.23
N SER A 132 20.29 1.34 -4.11
CA SER A 132 20.98 0.89 -5.32
C SER A 132 22.24 0.08 -5.00
N ILE A 133 22.98 0.47 -3.96
CA ILE A 133 24.18 -0.24 -3.50
C ILE A 133 23.78 -1.60 -2.90
N GLU A 134 22.77 -1.64 -2.04
CA GLU A 134 22.29 -2.88 -1.43
C GLU A 134 21.71 -3.85 -2.49
N MET A 135 20.97 -3.33 -3.46
CA MET A 135 20.49 -4.11 -4.60
C MET A 135 21.64 -4.77 -5.38
N GLU A 136 22.74 -4.06 -5.58
CA GLU A 136 23.92 -4.62 -6.26
C GLU A 136 24.60 -5.71 -5.43
N LYS A 137 24.65 -5.56 -4.10
CA LYS A 137 25.15 -6.61 -3.19
C LYS A 137 24.30 -7.87 -3.28
N VAL A 138 22.96 -7.73 -3.18
CA VAL A 138 22.01 -8.85 -3.31
C VAL A 138 22.16 -9.53 -4.66
N ARG A 139 22.29 -8.75 -5.74
CA ARG A 139 22.49 -9.27 -7.10
C ARG A 139 23.74 -10.12 -7.21
N LYS A 140 24.87 -9.64 -6.68
CA LYS A 140 26.16 -10.37 -6.69
C LYS A 140 26.16 -11.61 -5.80
N ALA A 141 25.47 -11.57 -4.67
CA ALA A 141 25.37 -12.69 -3.74
C ALA A 141 24.37 -13.77 -4.18
N SER A 142 23.48 -13.44 -5.12
CA SER A 142 22.42 -14.33 -5.58
C SER A 142 22.97 -15.55 -6.32
N LYS A 143 22.44 -16.72 -5.97
CA LYS A 143 22.76 -18.00 -6.64
C LYS A 143 21.53 -18.54 -7.34
N TRP A 144 21.75 -19.21 -8.48
CA TRP A 144 20.68 -19.83 -9.23
C TRP A 144 20.38 -21.26 -8.76
N SER A 145 19.09 -21.61 -8.74
CA SER A 145 18.60 -22.96 -8.47
C SER A 145 17.32 -23.28 -9.24
N ILE A 146 17.25 -24.48 -9.80
CA ILE A 146 16.07 -25.00 -10.52
C ILE A 146 14.86 -25.10 -9.59
N ALA A 147 15.07 -25.55 -8.35
CA ALA A 147 13.98 -25.69 -7.38
C ALA A 147 13.35 -24.33 -7.07
N LEU A 148 14.18 -23.30 -6.86
CA LEU A 148 13.72 -21.92 -6.67
C LEU A 148 13.02 -21.37 -7.91
N ALA A 149 13.45 -21.75 -9.11
CA ALA A 149 12.79 -21.30 -10.34
C ALA A 149 11.33 -21.75 -10.39
N LYS A 150 11.08 -23.03 -10.08
CA LYS A 150 9.72 -23.58 -9.98
C LYS A 150 8.89 -22.86 -8.92
N THR A 151 9.45 -22.66 -7.73
CA THR A 151 8.77 -21.94 -6.64
C THR A 151 8.40 -20.51 -7.04
N HIS A 152 9.34 -19.76 -7.62
CA HIS A 152 9.07 -18.38 -8.05
C HIS A 152 8.05 -18.29 -9.18
N ASP A 153 8.03 -19.27 -10.09
CA ASP A 153 7.02 -19.33 -11.14
C ASP A 153 5.62 -19.63 -10.60
N GLU A 154 5.52 -20.54 -9.63
CA GLU A 154 4.26 -20.83 -8.92
C GLU A 154 3.78 -19.63 -8.11
N ASP A 155 4.65 -18.99 -7.35
CA ASP A 155 4.33 -17.79 -6.57
C ASP A 155 3.90 -16.64 -7.48
N GLY A 156 4.59 -16.45 -8.60
CA GLY A 156 4.23 -15.48 -9.61
C GLY A 156 2.83 -15.74 -10.18
N ARG A 157 2.50 -17.01 -10.48
CA ARG A 157 1.17 -17.41 -10.97
C ARG A 157 0.09 -17.13 -9.92
N ARG A 158 0.30 -17.56 -8.67
CA ARG A 158 -0.62 -17.32 -7.55
C ARG A 158 -0.87 -15.83 -7.31
N TYR A 159 0.19 -15.02 -7.38
CA TYR A 159 0.08 -13.56 -7.26
C TYR A 159 -0.81 -12.98 -8.35
N PHE A 160 -0.56 -13.33 -9.61
CA PHE A 160 -1.36 -12.82 -10.74
C PHE A 160 -2.81 -13.26 -10.68
N GLU A 161 -3.05 -14.53 -10.37
CA GLU A 161 -4.40 -15.07 -10.22
C GLU A 161 -5.18 -14.34 -9.10
N LYS A 162 -4.55 -14.13 -7.94
CA LYS A 162 -5.15 -13.38 -6.82
C LYS A 162 -5.51 -11.95 -7.24
N HIS A 163 -4.65 -11.27 -8.00
CA HIS A 163 -4.91 -9.93 -8.49
C HIS A 163 -6.05 -9.88 -9.51
N HIS A 164 -6.07 -10.80 -10.48
CA HIS A 164 -7.16 -10.93 -11.44
C HIS A 164 -8.51 -11.14 -10.76
N ARG A 165 -8.59 -12.09 -9.81
CA ARG A 165 -9.82 -12.34 -9.03
C ARG A 165 -10.35 -11.08 -8.34
N LYS A 166 -9.46 -10.24 -7.79
CA LYS A 166 -9.87 -8.97 -7.16
C LYS A 166 -10.35 -7.94 -8.19
N LEU A 167 -9.66 -7.82 -9.33
CA LEU A 167 -10.07 -6.93 -10.41
C LEU A 167 -11.44 -7.31 -10.96
N ASP A 168 -11.67 -8.60 -11.23
CA ASP A 168 -12.96 -9.13 -11.69
C ASP A 168 -14.07 -8.89 -10.67
N LYS A 169 -13.76 -9.06 -9.38
CA LYS A 169 -14.70 -8.72 -8.29
C LYS A 169 -15.10 -7.24 -8.35
N TYR A 170 -14.14 -6.33 -8.52
CA TYR A 170 -14.48 -4.90 -8.61
C TYR A 170 -15.19 -4.56 -9.92
N HIS A 171 -14.84 -5.20 -11.03
CA HIS A 171 -15.49 -5.01 -12.32
C HIS A 171 -16.98 -5.37 -12.25
N ARG A 172 -17.32 -6.52 -11.67
CA ARG A 172 -18.72 -6.92 -11.45
C ARG A 172 -19.51 -5.95 -10.58
N ILE A 173 -18.93 -5.48 -9.47
CA ILE A 173 -19.58 -4.47 -8.61
C ILE A 173 -19.85 -3.18 -9.38
N ILE A 174 -18.94 -2.78 -10.27
CA ILE A 174 -19.08 -1.57 -11.09
C ILE A 174 -20.18 -1.73 -12.13
N ASN A 175 -20.29 -2.92 -12.75
CA ASN A 175 -21.28 -3.20 -13.79
C ASN A 175 -22.67 -3.58 -13.23
N GLY A 176 -22.81 -3.76 -11.91
CA GLY A 176 -24.06 -4.19 -11.29
C GLY A 176 -24.32 -5.70 -11.40
N ASP A 177 -23.33 -6.49 -11.82
CA ASP A 177 -23.44 -7.95 -11.89
C ASP A 177 -23.42 -8.56 -10.49
N THR A 178 -24.58 -9.03 -10.03
CA THR A 178 -24.77 -9.68 -8.72
C THR A 178 -24.78 -11.21 -8.80
N SER A 179 -24.59 -11.78 -10.00
CA SER A 179 -24.57 -13.23 -10.21
C SER A 179 -23.58 -13.92 -9.28
N PRO A 180 -24.01 -14.95 -8.53
CA PRO A 180 -23.13 -15.71 -7.66
C PRO A 180 -21.98 -16.29 -8.50
N THR A 181 -20.78 -16.20 -7.95
CA THR A 181 -19.57 -16.71 -8.59
C THR A 181 -19.69 -18.23 -8.67
N SER A 182 -20.10 -18.78 -9.81
CA SER A 182 -20.06 -20.23 -10.07
C SER A 182 -18.63 -20.76 -10.27
N SER A 183 -17.61 -20.05 -9.78
CA SER A 183 -16.25 -20.56 -9.71
C SER A 183 -16.15 -21.57 -8.57
N SER A 184 -16.63 -22.79 -8.84
CA SER A 184 -16.23 -24.04 -8.18
C SER A 184 -14.73 -24.25 -8.39
N TRP A 185 -13.91 -23.43 -7.75
CA TRP A 185 -12.45 -23.55 -7.74
C TRP A 185 -12.03 -23.48 -6.29
N SER A 186 -11.94 -24.67 -5.69
CA SER A 186 -11.52 -24.98 -4.33
C SER A 186 -10.38 -24.07 -3.87
N SER A 187 -10.74 -22.96 -3.23
CA SER A 187 -9.80 -22.04 -2.61
C SER A 187 -9.85 -22.31 -1.12
N SER A 188 -8.89 -23.16 -0.70
CA SER A 188 -8.51 -23.34 0.69
C SER A 188 -8.48 -21.98 1.40
N SER A 189 -9.27 -21.88 2.45
CA SER A 189 -9.49 -20.67 3.24
C SER A 189 -8.28 -20.39 4.10
N ASP A 190 -7.46 -19.41 3.73
CA ASP A 190 -6.44 -18.80 4.60
C ASP A 190 -6.31 -17.29 4.29
N GLU A 191 -7.43 -16.58 4.27
CA GLU A 191 -7.45 -15.13 4.50
C GLU A 191 -7.77 -14.87 5.99
N SER A 192 -6.81 -15.19 6.85
CA SER A 192 -6.75 -14.62 8.21
C SER A 192 -6.22 -13.19 8.10
N ASP A 193 -7.14 -12.24 7.97
CA ASP A 193 -6.87 -10.82 8.18
C ASP A 193 -6.36 -10.61 9.63
N GLY A 194 -5.14 -10.11 9.75
CA GLY A 194 -4.47 -9.91 11.02
C GLY A 194 -5.25 -9.08 12.03
N GLN A 195 -5.52 -9.70 13.19
CA GLN A 195 -5.67 -9.02 14.47
C GLN A 195 -4.54 -9.47 15.39
N GLY A 196 -3.76 -8.52 15.91
CA GLY A 196 -2.80 -8.84 16.97
C GLY A 196 -1.61 -7.90 17.11
N LYS A 197 -1.82 -6.59 17.21
CA LYS A 197 -0.84 -5.73 17.91
C LYS A 197 -0.90 -6.07 19.40
N SER A 198 -0.11 -7.04 19.84
CA SER A 198 0.13 -7.26 21.27
C SER A 198 1.29 -6.37 21.70
N LYS A 199 0.96 -5.29 22.42
CA LYS A 199 1.90 -4.52 23.24
C LYS A 199 2.44 -5.45 24.32
N ARG A 200 3.72 -5.82 24.26
CA ARG A 200 4.43 -6.33 25.42
C ARG A 200 5.25 -5.19 26.03
N ARG A 201 4.61 -4.49 26.98
CA ARG A 201 5.32 -3.86 28.09
C ARG A 201 5.69 -4.98 29.07
N LYS A 202 6.93 -5.01 29.54
CA LYS A 202 7.27 -5.39 30.93
C LYS A 202 8.72 -4.97 31.21
N ASN A 203 8.81 -4.16 32.26
CA ASN A 203 9.91 -3.81 33.18
C ASN A 203 11.32 -3.68 32.63
#